data_AF-A0A1H8EXU6-F1
#
_entry.id   AF-A0A1H8EXU6-F1
#
_cell.length_a   1.000
_cell.length_b   1.000
_cell.length_c   1.000
_cell.angle_alpha   90.00
_cell.angle_beta   90.00
_cell.angle_gamma   90.00
#
_symmetry.space_group_name_H-M   'P 1'
#
loop_
_entity.id
_entity.type
_entity.pdbx_description
1 polymer ?
#
loop_
_entity_poly.entity_id
_entity_poly.type
_entity_poly.pdbx_seq_one_letter_code
_entity_poly.pdbx_strand_id
1 'polypeptide(L)'
;MARQLQVNEKQILQKINFLDSVGPQSWSDYEAYARCLFYLGEAEKAKAYFLEAAKRIVNLIAVFERKNRKEFVRLKLVQANYYRLAGEKRQSVKQYAELRDLYLNMFETDYEGDQDRAIGILNNLSYCHFFLEDYEKSIRFGKMVSEWEPISLGYSEGIFLQDKKRIESTLDDVIKEIKREKSVPYDTGAEVSLWDWYEIGRELLE
;
A
#
# COMPACT_ATOMS: atom_id res chain seq x y z
N MET A 1 -10.79 8.94 -21.24
CA MET A 1 -10.95 7.50 -21.54
C MET A 1 -9.63 6.77 -21.88
N ALA A 2 -8.43 7.29 -21.55
CA ALA A 2 -7.15 6.72 -22.03
C ALA A 2 -6.12 6.32 -20.94
N ARG A 3 -6.53 6.15 -19.67
CA ARG A 3 -5.61 5.79 -18.55
C ARG A 3 -5.91 4.42 -17.93
N GLN A 4 -6.67 3.56 -18.62
CA GLN A 4 -6.94 2.21 -18.13
C GLN A 4 -5.81 1.25 -18.52
N LEU A 5 -5.14 0.67 -17.53
CA LEU A 5 -4.21 -0.43 -17.74
C LEU A 5 -5.01 -1.67 -18.11
N GLN A 6 -4.63 -2.33 -19.19
CA GLN A 6 -5.21 -3.60 -19.56
C GLN A 6 -4.61 -4.70 -18.67
N VAL A 7 -5.40 -5.21 -17.74
CA VAL A 7 -5.03 -6.36 -16.93
C VAL A 7 -5.08 -7.63 -17.78
N ASN A 8 -4.03 -8.44 -17.72
CA ASN A 8 -3.98 -9.70 -18.44
C ASN A 8 -4.82 -10.77 -17.71
N GLU A 9 -6.11 -10.86 -18.06
CA GLU A 9 -7.06 -11.79 -17.45
C GLU A 9 -6.57 -13.25 -17.49
N LYS A 10 -5.87 -13.66 -18.55
CA LYS A 10 -5.30 -15.01 -18.65
C LYS A 10 -4.28 -15.27 -17.53
N GLN A 11 -3.43 -14.30 -17.20
CA GLN A 11 -2.47 -14.43 -16.10
C GLN A 11 -3.16 -14.46 -14.73
N ILE A 12 -4.21 -13.64 -14.54
CA ILE A 12 -5.04 -13.66 -13.32
C ILE A 12 -5.65 -15.06 -13.12
N LEU A 13 -6.28 -15.61 -14.15
CA LEU A 13 -6.89 -16.94 -14.12
C LEU A 13 -5.86 -18.05 -13.88
N GLN A 14 -4.68 -17.96 -14.50
CA GLN A 14 -3.59 -18.91 -14.25
C GLN A 14 -3.16 -18.90 -12.77
N LYS A 15 -3.06 -17.72 -12.15
CA LYS A 15 -2.67 -17.60 -10.74
C LYS A 15 -3.76 -18.14 -9.81
N ILE A 16 -5.03 -17.84 -10.06
CA ILE A 16 -6.16 -18.40 -9.30
C ILE A 16 -6.19 -19.93 -9.42
N ASN A 17 -6.15 -20.48 -10.63
CA ASN A 17 -6.19 -21.93 -10.83
C ASN A 17 -5.03 -22.64 -10.12
N PHE A 18 -3.84 -22.03 -10.12
CA PHE A 18 -2.71 -22.54 -9.35
C PHE A 18 -3.02 -22.54 -7.84
N LEU A 19 -3.46 -21.41 -7.29
CA LEU A 19 -3.77 -21.27 -5.86
C LEU A 19 -4.95 -22.15 -5.42
N ASP A 20 -5.93 -22.40 -6.29
CA ASP A 20 -7.01 -23.36 -6.05
C ASP A 20 -6.49 -24.80 -6.00
N SER A 21 -5.50 -25.14 -6.84
CA SER A 21 -4.95 -26.50 -6.89
C SER A 21 -4.12 -26.87 -5.66
N VAL A 22 -3.46 -25.89 -5.03
CA VAL A 22 -2.59 -26.11 -3.85
C VAL A 22 -3.18 -25.61 -2.54
N GLY A 23 -4.23 -24.78 -2.60
CA GLY A 23 -4.75 -24.00 -1.48
C GLY A 23 -3.78 -22.87 -1.06
N PRO A 24 -4.26 -21.64 -0.77
CA PRO A 24 -3.40 -20.60 -0.20
C PRO A 24 -2.81 -21.03 1.15
N GLN A 25 -1.48 -20.97 1.30
CA GLN A 25 -0.79 -21.46 2.51
C GLN A 25 -0.25 -20.32 3.38
N SER A 26 0.22 -19.24 2.74
CA SER A 26 0.85 -18.09 3.39
C SER A 26 -0.01 -16.83 3.30
N TRP A 27 0.21 -15.84 4.17
CA TRP A 27 -0.49 -14.55 4.08
C TRP A 27 -0.35 -13.91 2.69
N SER A 28 0.81 -14.07 2.03
CA SER A 28 1.05 -13.61 0.67
C SER A 28 0.23 -14.38 -0.36
N ASP A 29 -0.01 -15.68 -0.19
CA ASP A 29 -0.90 -16.42 -1.09
C ASP A 29 -2.33 -15.91 -0.99
N TYR A 30 -2.80 -15.64 0.24
CA TYR A 30 -4.12 -15.05 0.48
C TYR A 30 -4.22 -13.64 -0.12
N GLU A 31 -3.18 -12.82 -0.01
CA GLU A 31 -3.11 -11.51 -0.68
C GLU A 31 -3.20 -11.66 -2.20
N ALA A 32 -2.35 -12.51 -2.81
CA ALA A 32 -2.35 -12.72 -4.25
C ALA A 32 -3.73 -13.20 -4.74
N TYR A 33 -4.34 -14.14 -4.02
CA TYR A 33 -5.67 -14.64 -4.35
C TYR A 33 -6.74 -13.55 -4.27
N ALA A 34 -6.73 -12.76 -3.19
CA ALA A 34 -7.64 -11.63 -3.01
C ALA A 34 -7.52 -10.61 -4.15
N ARG A 35 -6.29 -10.25 -4.52
CA ARG A 35 -6.00 -9.34 -5.63
C ARG A 35 -6.52 -9.89 -6.96
N CYS A 36 -6.31 -11.18 -7.24
CA CYS A 36 -6.87 -11.80 -8.44
C CYS A 36 -8.41 -11.74 -8.46
N LEU A 37 -9.07 -12.08 -7.36
CA LEU A 37 -10.52 -12.01 -7.24
C LEU A 37 -11.06 -10.60 -7.44
N PHE A 38 -10.39 -9.59 -6.89
CA PHE A 38 -10.74 -8.18 -7.08
C PHE A 38 -10.80 -7.82 -8.58
N TYR A 39 -9.76 -8.17 -9.35
CA TYR A 39 -9.71 -7.89 -10.79
C TYR A 39 -10.65 -8.74 -11.64
N LEU A 40 -11.18 -9.85 -11.11
CA LEU A 40 -12.26 -10.62 -11.74
C LEU A 40 -13.66 -10.12 -11.37
N GLY A 41 -13.77 -9.02 -10.61
CA GLY A 41 -15.06 -8.47 -10.18
C GLY A 41 -15.71 -9.22 -8.99
N GLU A 42 -14.97 -10.11 -8.33
CA GLU A 42 -15.43 -10.91 -7.20
C GLU A 42 -15.15 -10.21 -5.86
N ALA A 43 -15.61 -8.96 -5.73
CA ALA A 43 -15.21 -8.04 -4.67
C ALA A 43 -15.47 -8.58 -3.24
N GLU A 44 -16.64 -9.18 -2.99
CA GLU A 44 -16.96 -9.73 -1.66
C GLU A 44 -16.05 -10.90 -1.26
N LYS A 45 -15.68 -11.75 -2.23
CA LYS A 45 -14.71 -12.82 -1.99
C LYS A 45 -13.33 -12.23 -1.73
N ALA A 46 -12.90 -11.24 -2.53
CA ALA A 46 -11.61 -10.58 -2.35
C ALA A 46 -11.46 -10.01 -0.92
N LYS A 47 -12.48 -9.32 -0.40
CA LYS A 47 -12.50 -8.81 0.97
C LYS A 47 -12.24 -9.89 2.00
N ALA A 48 -12.93 -11.03 1.90
CA ALA A 48 -12.76 -12.15 2.83
C ALA A 48 -11.31 -12.69 2.84
N TYR A 49 -10.67 -12.78 1.66
CA TYR A 49 -9.29 -13.23 1.55
C TYR A 49 -8.27 -12.20 2.05
N PHE A 50 -8.51 -10.89 1.86
CA PHE A 50 -7.68 -9.85 2.49
C PHE A 50 -7.75 -9.91 4.02
N LEU A 51 -8.92 -10.15 4.60
CA LEU A 51 -9.07 -10.33 6.05
C LEU A 51 -8.33 -11.57 6.54
N GLU A 52 -8.34 -12.64 5.77
CA GLU A 52 -7.59 -13.86 6.12
C GLU A 52 -6.07 -13.64 6.01
N ALA A 53 -5.59 -12.90 5.00
CA ALA A 53 -4.20 -12.45 4.93
C ALA A 53 -3.81 -11.62 6.17
N ALA A 54 -4.67 -10.68 6.58
CA ALA A 54 -4.48 -9.84 7.76
C ALA A 54 -4.43 -10.65 9.06
N LYS A 55 -5.21 -11.73 9.19
CA LYS A 55 -5.14 -12.64 10.35
C LYS A 55 -3.84 -13.44 10.36
N ARG A 56 -3.40 -13.95 9.20
CA ARG A 56 -2.24 -14.83 9.10
C ARG A 56 -0.91 -14.12 9.33
N ILE A 57 -0.81 -12.85 8.92
CA ILE A 57 0.40 -12.06 9.13
C ILE A 57 0.67 -11.74 10.61
N VAL A 58 -0.35 -11.81 11.50
CA VAL A 58 -0.23 -11.55 12.96
C VAL A 58 0.88 -12.39 13.60
N ASN A 59 0.96 -13.68 13.26
CA ASN A 59 1.96 -14.58 13.85
C ASN A 59 3.38 -14.14 13.46
N LEU A 60 3.57 -13.67 12.24
CA LEU A 60 4.86 -13.18 11.77
C LEU A 60 5.21 -11.83 12.40
N ILE A 61 4.23 -10.93 12.56
CA ILE A 61 4.41 -9.65 13.28
C ILE A 61 4.91 -9.91 14.71
N ALA A 62 4.29 -10.85 15.42
CA ALA A 62 4.67 -11.19 16.80
C ALA A 62 6.12 -11.73 16.90
N VAL A 63 6.61 -12.44 15.89
CA VAL A 63 8.01 -12.90 15.85
C VAL A 63 8.98 -11.73 15.75
N PHE A 64 8.64 -10.70 14.97
CA PHE A 64 9.54 -9.56 14.73
C PHE A 64 9.44 -8.46 15.77
N GLU A 65 8.32 -8.34 16.50
CA GLU A 65 8.12 -7.31 17.55
C GLU A 65 9.31 -7.20 18.51
N ARG A 66 9.91 -8.33 18.88
CA ARG A 66 11.04 -8.40 19.83
C ARG A 66 12.42 -8.50 19.19
N LYS A 67 12.49 -8.75 17.88
CA LYS A 67 13.72 -9.16 17.19
C LYS A 67 14.18 -8.17 16.13
N ASN A 68 13.23 -7.50 15.49
CA ASN A 68 13.51 -6.59 14.39
C ASN A 68 12.39 -5.56 14.29
N ARG A 69 12.63 -4.39 14.89
CA ARG A 69 11.68 -3.27 14.89
C ARG A 69 11.28 -2.84 13.49
N LYS A 70 12.23 -2.83 12.54
CA LYS A 70 11.97 -2.42 11.14
C LYS A 70 11.00 -3.39 10.45
N GLU A 71 11.25 -4.70 10.53
CA GLU A 71 10.31 -5.68 9.96
C GLU A 71 8.97 -5.70 10.69
N PHE A 72 8.96 -5.46 12.01
CA PHE A 72 7.73 -5.35 12.78
C PHE A 72 6.83 -4.22 12.27
N VAL A 73 7.36 -3.00 12.11
CA VAL A 73 6.55 -1.87 11.62
C VAL A 73 6.16 -2.06 10.15
N ARG A 74 7.05 -2.63 9.33
CA ARG A 74 6.77 -2.94 7.92
C ARG A 74 5.59 -3.90 7.76
N LEU A 75 5.59 -5.02 8.48
CA LEU A 75 4.50 -6.00 8.41
C LEU A 75 3.19 -5.49 9.02
N LYS A 76 3.26 -4.63 10.05
CA LYS A 76 2.07 -3.92 10.53
C LYS A 76 1.49 -3.00 9.46
N LEU A 77 2.32 -2.32 8.66
CA LEU A 77 1.86 -1.46 7.56
C LEU A 77 1.20 -2.28 6.46
N VAL A 78 1.78 -3.43 6.09
CA VAL A 78 1.14 -4.41 5.18
C VAL A 78 -0.23 -4.85 5.73
N GLN A 79 -0.32 -5.18 7.01
CA GLN A 79 -1.59 -5.57 7.64
C GLN A 79 -2.63 -4.44 7.62
N ALA A 80 -2.24 -3.20 7.89
CA ALA A 80 -3.12 -2.04 7.83
C ALA A 80 -3.71 -1.84 6.42
N ASN A 81 -2.89 -2.08 5.39
CA ASN A 81 -3.31 -2.05 4.00
C ASN A 81 -4.30 -3.19 3.66
N TYR A 82 -4.12 -4.39 4.21
CA TYR A 82 -5.13 -5.46 4.03
C TYR A 82 -6.48 -5.11 4.63
N TYR A 83 -6.51 -4.50 5.83
CA TYR A 83 -7.76 -4.00 6.40
C TYR A 83 -8.38 -2.91 5.52
N ARG A 84 -7.58 -2.04 4.92
CA ARG A 84 -8.06 -1.02 3.96
C ARG A 84 -8.70 -1.68 2.74
N LEU A 85 -8.00 -2.61 2.10
CA LEU A 85 -8.45 -3.32 0.91
C LEU A 85 -9.70 -4.19 1.18
N ALA A 86 -9.86 -4.69 2.40
CA ALA A 86 -11.07 -5.39 2.82
C ALA A 86 -12.26 -4.46 3.14
N GLY A 87 -12.06 -3.15 3.20
CA GLY A 87 -13.09 -2.17 3.60
C GLY A 87 -13.27 -2.00 5.12
N GLU A 88 -12.38 -2.56 5.94
CA GLU A 88 -12.41 -2.43 7.41
C GLU A 88 -11.86 -1.07 7.86
N LYS A 89 -12.57 0.03 7.51
CA LYS A 89 -12.10 1.41 7.71
C LYS A 89 -11.66 1.68 9.15
N ARG A 90 -12.45 1.28 10.14
CA ARG A 90 -12.13 1.52 11.56
C ARG A 90 -10.83 0.84 11.99
N GLN A 91 -10.61 -0.40 11.56
CA GLN A 91 -9.42 -1.16 11.92
C GLN A 91 -8.19 -0.60 11.21
N SER A 92 -8.31 -0.30 9.92
CA SER A 92 -7.25 0.28 9.11
C SER A 92 -6.80 1.65 9.64
N VAL A 93 -7.72 2.57 9.91
CA VAL A 93 -7.42 3.90 10.49
C VAL A 93 -6.72 3.79 11.84
N LYS A 94 -7.18 2.89 12.71
CA LYS A 94 -6.53 2.64 14.00
C LYS A 94 -5.07 2.20 13.80
N GLN A 95 -4.81 1.28 12.87
CA GLN A 95 -3.46 0.79 12.64
C GLN A 95 -2.55 1.84 11.99
N TYR A 96 -3.04 2.62 11.03
CA TYR A 96 -2.26 3.72 10.46
C TYR A 96 -1.91 4.79 11.51
N ALA A 97 -2.81 5.07 12.46
CA ALA A 97 -2.52 5.98 13.57
C ALA A 97 -1.42 5.43 14.51
N GLU A 98 -1.49 4.15 14.87
CA GLU A 98 -0.43 3.49 15.65
C GLU A 98 0.92 3.50 14.89
N LEU A 99 0.90 3.20 13.59
CA LEU A 99 2.08 3.18 12.74
C LEU A 99 2.72 4.55 12.59
N ARG A 100 1.91 5.60 12.41
CA ARG A 100 2.39 6.99 12.42
C ARG A 100 3.20 7.27 13.68
N ASP A 101 2.66 6.95 14.86
CA ASP A 101 3.33 7.24 16.13
C ASP A 101 4.64 6.42 16.27
N LEU A 102 4.63 5.17 15.79
CA LEU A 102 5.84 4.33 15.75
C LEU A 102 6.92 4.90 14.81
N TYR A 103 6.54 5.29 13.59
CA TYR A 103 7.47 5.85 12.63
C TYR A 103 8.01 7.21 13.05
N LEU A 104 7.17 8.06 13.68
CA LEU A 104 7.62 9.34 14.25
C LEU A 104 8.66 9.09 15.35
N ASN A 105 8.37 8.15 16.26
CA ASN A 105 9.33 7.80 17.29
C ASN A 105 10.63 7.24 16.70
N MET A 106 10.57 6.37 15.69
CA MET A 106 11.77 5.87 15.00
C MET A 106 12.56 7.02 14.37
N PHE A 107 11.91 7.94 13.67
CA PHE A 107 12.56 9.10 13.05
C PHE A 107 13.28 9.96 14.09
N GLU A 108 12.64 10.27 15.22
CA GLU A 108 13.21 11.10 16.27
C GLU A 108 14.31 10.40 17.08
N THR A 109 14.20 9.09 17.29
CA THR A 109 15.10 8.34 18.20
C THR A 109 16.16 7.53 17.47
N ASP A 110 15.76 6.66 16.54
CA ASP A 110 16.68 5.76 15.84
C ASP A 110 17.49 6.51 14.77
N TYR A 111 16.94 7.62 14.26
CA TYR A 111 17.56 8.46 13.23
C TYR A 111 17.90 9.87 13.71
N GLU A 112 17.57 10.25 14.95
CA GLU A 112 17.88 11.57 15.52
C GLU A 112 17.37 12.76 14.68
N GLY A 113 16.30 12.54 13.90
CA GLY A 113 15.77 13.53 12.97
C GLY A 113 16.57 13.70 11.66
N ASP A 114 17.58 12.87 11.42
CA ASP A 114 18.38 12.86 10.19
C ASP A 114 17.54 12.36 9.01
N GLN A 115 17.25 13.27 8.07
CA GLN A 115 16.38 13.00 6.92
C GLN A 115 17.01 12.03 5.93
N ASP A 116 18.32 12.19 5.67
CA ASP A 116 19.04 11.40 4.67
C ASP A 116 19.17 9.94 5.12
N ARG A 117 19.28 9.71 6.43
CA ARG A 117 19.31 8.34 6.97
C ARG A 117 17.91 7.72 7.07
N ALA A 118 16.86 8.55 7.17
CA ALA A 118 15.49 8.12 7.46
C ALA A 118 14.54 8.11 6.24
N ILE A 119 15.05 8.19 5.01
CA ILE A 119 14.25 8.32 3.78
C ILE A 119 13.10 7.31 3.71
N GLY A 120 13.34 6.02 3.98
CA GLY A 120 12.29 5.01 3.99
C GLY A 120 11.23 5.20 5.10
N ILE A 121 11.62 5.75 6.25
CA ILE A 121 10.69 6.10 7.34
C ILE A 121 9.84 7.31 6.96
N LEU A 122 10.44 8.32 6.34
CA LEU A 122 9.75 9.52 5.86
C LEU A 122 8.71 9.18 4.77
N ASN A 123 9.06 8.28 3.84
CA ASN A 123 8.11 7.75 2.88
C ASN A 123 6.90 7.08 3.57
N ASN A 124 7.16 6.21 4.56
CA ASN A 124 6.08 5.53 5.29
C ASN A 124 5.26 6.47 6.19
N LEU A 125 5.86 7.53 6.73
CA LEU A 125 5.13 8.61 7.41
C LEU A 125 4.19 9.33 6.46
N SER A 126 4.65 9.67 5.26
CA SER A 126 3.81 10.24 4.21
C SER A 126 2.63 9.31 3.90
N TYR A 127 2.87 7.99 3.79
CA TYR A 127 1.80 7.01 3.52
C TYR A 127 0.78 6.96 4.65
N CYS A 128 1.23 6.86 5.91
CA CYS A 128 0.34 6.83 7.05
C CYS A 128 -0.55 8.08 7.10
N HIS A 129 0.04 9.27 6.87
CA HIS A 129 -0.73 10.51 6.84
C HIS A 129 -1.70 10.60 5.66
N PHE A 130 -1.33 10.09 4.48
CA PHE A 130 -2.24 10.00 3.34
C PHE A 130 -3.49 9.17 3.67
N PHE A 131 -3.34 7.97 4.24
CA PHE A 131 -4.48 7.10 4.59
C PHE A 131 -5.26 7.56 5.83
N LEU A 132 -4.68 8.45 6.64
CA LEU A 132 -5.38 9.16 7.71
C LEU A 132 -6.07 10.44 7.23
N GLU A 133 -6.03 10.72 5.92
CA GLU A 133 -6.60 11.93 5.30
C GLU A 133 -5.96 13.24 5.85
N ASP A 134 -4.77 13.16 6.45
CA ASP A 134 -3.97 14.30 6.92
C ASP A 134 -2.98 14.73 5.82
N TYR A 135 -3.54 15.25 4.72
CA TYR A 135 -2.78 15.54 3.50
C TYR A 135 -1.68 16.58 3.71
N GLU A 136 -1.89 17.56 4.60
CA GLU A 136 -0.87 18.57 4.93
C GLU A 136 0.39 17.91 5.50
N LYS A 137 0.24 16.98 6.47
CA LYS A 137 1.38 16.25 7.02
C LYS A 137 1.96 15.24 6.05
N SER A 138 1.12 14.60 5.24
CA SER A 138 1.57 13.72 4.16
C SER A 138 2.51 14.45 3.19
N ILE A 139 2.15 15.69 2.80
CA ILE A 139 2.98 16.56 1.97
C ILE A 139 4.28 16.92 2.68
N ARG A 140 4.19 17.33 3.95
CA ARG A 140 5.38 17.72 4.75
C ARG A 140 6.42 16.60 4.78
N PHE A 141 6.05 15.38 5.15
CA PHE A 141 6.98 14.26 5.21
C PHE A 141 7.41 13.78 3.82
N GLY A 142 6.50 13.82 2.84
CA GLY A 142 6.82 13.46 1.46
C GLY A 142 7.93 14.34 0.87
N LYS A 143 7.91 15.64 1.16
CA LYS A 143 8.95 16.60 0.71
C LYS A 143 10.31 16.43 1.38
N MET A 144 10.37 15.67 2.48
CA MET A 144 11.64 15.34 3.16
C MET A 144 12.33 14.12 2.54
N VAL A 145 11.68 13.39 1.63
CA VAL A 145 12.27 12.28 0.88
C VAL A 145 13.11 12.87 -0.26
N SER A 146 14.44 12.74 -0.18
CA SER A 146 15.39 13.42 -1.08
C SER A 146 15.73 12.64 -2.36
N GLU A 147 15.53 11.32 -2.38
CA GLU A 147 15.95 10.46 -3.49
C GLU A 147 14.88 10.26 -4.57
N TRP A 148 13.60 10.27 -4.19
CA TRP A 148 12.46 10.09 -5.10
C TRP A 148 11.25 10.85 -4.60
N GLU A 149 10.25 11.01 -5.45
CA GLU A 149 8.97 11.60 -5.10
C GLU A 149 8.00 10.49 -4.64
N PRO A 150 7.57 10.46 -3.36
CA PRO A 150 6.59 9.50 -2.92
C PRO A 150 5.26 9.64 -3.68
N ILE A 151 4.64 8.52 -4.06
CA ILE A 151 3.34 8.56 -4.74
C ILE A 151 2.28 9.26 -3.87
N SER A 152 2.32 9.02 -2.56
CA SER A 152 1.48 9.71 -1.57
C SER A 152 1.64 11.23 -1.61
N LEU A 153 2.85 11.76 -1.86
CA LEU A 153 3.08 13.20 -1.97
C LEU A 153 2.27 13.77 -3.14
N GLY A 154 2.41 13.18 -4.32
CA GLY A 154 1.72 13.64 -5.52
C GLY A 154 0.20 13.64 -5.36
N TYR A 155 -0.38 12.55 -4.87
CA TYR A 155 -1.82 12.52 -4.60
C TYR A 155 -2.25 13.45 -3.47
N SER A 156 -1.46 13.59 -2.40
CA SER A 156 -1.79 14.52 -1.31
C SER A 156 -1.78 15.97 -1.79
N GLU A 157 -0.80 16.38 -2.59
CA GLU A 157 -0.77 17.73 -3.19
C GLU A 157 -1.97 17.96 -4.09
N GLY A 158 -2.30 16.99 -4.95
CA GLY A 158 -3.46 17.07 -5.83
C GLY A 158 -4.78 17.22 -5.07
N ILE A 159 -4.98 16.45 -4.00
CA ILE A 159 -6.18 16.55 -3.16
C ILE A 159 -6.20 17.86 -2.39
N PHE A 160 -5.12 18.19 -1.67
CA PHE A 160 -5.06 19.35 -0.77
C PHE A 160 -5.18 20.69 -1.51
N LEU A 161 -4.57 20.80 -2.69
CA LEU A 161 -4.60 22.01 -3.52
C LEU A 161 -5.74 22.01 -4.54
N GLN A 162 -6.56 20.95 -4.58
CA GLN A 162 -7.59 20.74 -5.60
C GLN A 162 -7.02 20.78 -7.04
N ASP A 163 -5.78 20.31 -7.20
CA ASP A 163 -5.08 20.25 -8.47
C ASP A 163 -5.27 18.89 -9.15
N LYS A 164 -6.28 18.81 -10.00
CA LYS A 164 -6.56 17.60 -10.79
C LYS A 164 -5.36 17.21 -11.68
N LYS A 165 -4.62 18.18 -12.24
CA LYS A 165 -3.47 17.87 -13.12
C LYS A 165 -2.35 17.20 -12.35
N ARG A 166 -2.16 17.56 -11.09
CA ARG A 166 -1.20 16.88 -10.22
C ARG A 166 -1.57 15.41 -9.99
N ILE A 167 -2.84 15.12 -9.69
CA ILE A 167 -3.35 13.74 -9.56
C ILE A 167 -3.12 12.95 -10.86
N GLU A 168 -3.42 13.58 -12.00
CA GLU A 168 -3.22 12.98 -13.31
C GLU A 168 -1.75 12.65 -13.59
N SER A 169 -0.84 13.58 -13.34
CA SER A 169 0.60 13.36 -13.52
C SER A 169 1.11 12.22 -12.63
N THR A 170 0.69 12.20 -11.36
CA THR A 170 1.07 11.14 -10.42
C THR A 170 0.55 9.76 -10.88
N LEU A 171 -0.69 9.70 -11.39
CA LEU A 171 -1.22 8.45 -11.96
C LEU A 171 -0.43 8.01 -13.21
N ASP A 172 -0.06 8.96 -14.08
CA ASP A 172 0.74 8.67 -15.27
C ASP A 172 2.14 8.10 -14.89
N ASP A 173 2.75 8.61 -13.82
CA ASP A 173 3.99 8.08 -13.26
C ASP A 173 3.82 6.65 -12.68
N VAL A 174 2.74 6.40 -11.93
CA VAL A 174 2.42 5.05 -11.43
C VAL A 174 2.23 4.05 -12.59
N ILE A 175 1.52 4.45 -13.65
CA ILE A 175 1.31 3.64 -14.85
C ILE A 175 2.64 3.33 -15.54
N LYS A 176 3.53 4.33 -15.64
CA LYS A 176 4.86 4.18 -16.22
C LYS A 176 5.70 3.18 -15.41
N GLU A 177 5.60 3.25 -14.08
CA GLU A 177 6.31 2.35 -13.17
C GLU A 177 5.83 0.90 -13.29
N ILE A 178 4.51 0.67 -13.28
CA ILE A 178 3.91 -0.66 -13.50
C ILE A 178 4.43 -1.28 -14.81
N LYS A 179 4.48 -0.49 -15.89
CA LYS A 179 5.00 -0.95 -17.19
C LYS A 179 6.50 -1.23 -17.16
N ARG A 180 7.29 -0.40 -16.45
CA ARG A 180 8.75 -0.54 -16.32
C ARG A 180 9.12 -1.82 -15.57
N GLU A 181 8.48 -2.04 -14.42
CA GLU A 181 8.73 -3.21 -13.58
C GLU A 181 8.06 -4.49 -14.11
N LYS A 182 7.15 -4.35 -15.08
CA LYS A 182 6.25 -5.42 -15.52
C LYS A 182 5.44 -5.98 -14.35
N SER A 183 5.08 -5.10 -13.41
CA SER A 183 4.32 -5.47 -12.23
C SER A 183 2.96 -6.03 -12.62
N VAL A 184 2.53 -7.08 -11.93
CA VAL A 184 1.24 -7.71 -12.13
C VAL A 184 0.33 -7.42 -10.93
N PRO A 185 -1.00 -7.41 -11.11
CA PRO A 185 -1.89 -6.95 -10.05
C PRO A 185 -1.91 -7.79 -8.78
N TYR A 186 -1.34 -8.99 -8.83
CA TYR A 186 -1.21 -9.93 -7.71
C TYR A 186 0.21 -10.03 -7.17
N ASP A 187 1.09 -9.06 -7.45
CA ASP A 187 2.34 -8.91 -6.71
C ASP A 187 2.04 -8.66 -5.22
N THR A 188 2.84 -9.23 -4.32
CA THR A 188 2.54 -9.32 -2.87
C THR A 188 3.66 -8.81 -2.00
N GLY A 189 3.35 -8.52 -0.74
CA GLY A 189 4.35 -8.21 0.29
C GLY A 189 4.86 -6.78 0.31
N ALA A 190 4.40 -5.93 -0.62
CA ALA A 190 4.53 -4.49 -0.56
C ALA A 190 3.58 -3.91 0.50
N GLU A 191 4.01 -2.84 1.17
CA GLU A 191 3.22 -2.11 2.15
C GLU A 191 1.96 -1.52 1.50
N VAL A 192 2.14 -0.92 0.32
CA VAL A 192 1.10 -0.48 -0.61
C VAL A 192 1.62 -0.73 -2.02
N SER A 193 0.93 -1.56 -2.82
CA SER A 193 1.43 -1.93 -4.14
C SER A 193 1.24 -0.80 -5.16
N LEU A 194 1.98 -0.84 -6.27
CA LEU A 194 1.75 0.08 -7.40
C LEU A 194 0.31 0.00 -7.92
N TRP A 195 -0.28 -1.19 -7.91
CA TRP A 195 -1.67 -1.40 -8.31
C TRP A 195 -2.67 -0.81 -7.31
N ASP A 196 -2.36 -0.79 -6.01
CA ASP A 196 -3.16 -0.08 -5.01
C ASP A 196 -3.18 1.43 -5.30
N TRP A 197 -2.00 2.00 -5.59
CA TRP A 197 -1.88 3.41 -5.97
C TRP A 197 -2.52 3.75 -7.31
N TYR A 198 -2.53 2.80 -8.25
CA TYR A 198 -3.21 2.94 -9.53
C TYR A 198 -4.72 3.04 -9.36
N GLU A 199 -5.34 2.15 -8.57
CA GLU A 199 -6.79 2.22 -8.32
C GLU A 199 -7.17 3.48 -7.53
N ILE A 200 -6.37 3.88 -6.53
CA ILE A 200 -6.57 5.16 -5.82
C ILE A 200 -6.57 6.34 -6.80
N GLY A 201 -5.56 6.43 -7.68
CA GLY A 201 -5.46 7.52 -8.65
C GLY A 201 -6.62 7.54 -9.64
N ARG A 202 -7.15 6.37 -10.01
CA ARG A 202 -8.36 6.27 -10.84
C ARG A 202 -9.59 6.81 -10.12
N GLU A 203 -9.85 6.33 -8.91
CA GLU A 203 -11.00 6.75 -8.09
C GLU A 203 -11.00 8.27 -7.86
N LEU A 204 -9.83 8.88 -7.66
CA LEU A 204 -9.70 10.34 -7.47
C LEU A 204 -10.00 11.17 -8.73
N LEU A 205 -10.04 10.57 -9.92
CA LEU A 205 -10.26 11.27 -11.19
C LEU A 205 -11.67 11.08 -11.78
N GLU A 206 -12.43 10.13 -11.22
CA GLU A 206 -13.86 9.89 -11.52
C GLU A 206 -14.75 11.04 -10.98
#